data_AF-A0A7S2L5X5-F1
#
_entry.id   AF-A0A7S2L5X5-F1
#
_cell.length_a   1.000
_cell.length_b   1.000
_cell.length_c   1.000
_cell.angle_alpha   90.00
_cell.angle_beta   90.00
_cell.angle_gamma   90.00
#
_symmetry.space_group_name_H-M   'P 1'
#
loop_
_entity.id
_entity.type
_entity.pdbx_description
1 polymer ?
#
loop_
_entity_poly.entity_id
_entity_poly.type
_entity_poly.pdbx_seq_one_letter_code
_entity_poly.pdbx_strand_id
1 'polypeptide(L)'
;LVAPPLDIPAKMPSRKKAKGKARKAAKEAAEDKDESQVIAANQRPLGLLDVMQHDLFEVLQRMRNDAVIPQNCRRGLINLSPGEQKIFEEFINSFIDEYTSGDDSVGGSLLSATAATKEKHAEVYSSKLESVVSILLCSGTKCILNGDNHTASLYAILISYFEQWKTVKVRKTKATFSWTNAFELNDADDHTLVQYFRKRIPCACLQEKYTEVKSIKKMGWCYNTKCSLPGRKVQRSKMLYIALDVVMQITAQLNAKGPRG
;
A
#
# COMPACT_ATOMS: atom_id res chain seq x y z
N LEU A 1 4.42 -78.84 49.51
CA LEU A 1 4.53 -78.31 48.14
C LEU A 1 3.89 -76.93 48.14
N VAL A 2 4.71 -75.89 48.29
CA VAL A 2 4.27 -74.48 48.36
C VAL A 2 4.48 -73.87 46.99
N ALA A 3 3.42 -73.33 46.39
CA ALA A 3 3.47 -72.66 45.09
C ALA A 3 4.07 -71.25 45.23
N PRO A 4 4.83 -70.77 44.23
CA PRO A 4 5.44 -69.44 44.26
C PRO A 4 4.43 -68.34 43.87
N PRO A 5 4.67 -67.08 44.29
CA PRO A 5 3.77 -65.96 44.00
C PRO A 5 3.99 -65.42 42.58
N LEU A 6 2.89 -65.04 41.93
CA LEU A 6 2.86 -64.44 40.60
C LEU A 6 3.15 -62.94 40.68
N ASP A 7 4.16 -62.50 39.93
CA ASP A 7 4.55 -61.09 39.75
C ASP A 7 3.48 -60.26 39.04
N ILE A 8 3.23 -59.06 39.57
CA ILE A 8 2.30 -58.07 39.01
C ILE A 8 3.09 -57.11 38.10
N PRO A 9 2.69 -56.92 36.82
CA PRO A 9 3.41 -56.04 35.90
C PRO A 9 3.15 -54.55 36.16
N ALA A 10 4.22 -53.77 36.06
CA ALA A 10 4.26 -52.33 36.29
C ALA A 10 3.45 -51.51 35.26
N LYS A 11 2.80 -50.46 35.78
CA LYS A 11 1.89 -49.54 35.08
C LYS A 11 2.67 -48.54 34.20
N MET A 12 2.55 -48.67 32.87
CA MET A 12 3.20 -47.73 31.92
C MET A 12 2.54 -46.32 31.92
N PRO A 13 3.34 -45.24 31.83
CA PRO A 13 2.82 -43.87 31.76
C PRO A 13 2.19 -43.54 30.39
N SER A 14 1.03 -42.89 30.45
CA SER A 14 0.17 -42.56 29.31
C SER A 14 0.81 -41.54 28.35
N ARG A 15 1.04 -42.00 27.12
CA ARG A 15 1.63 -41.28 25.95
C ARG A 15 0.86 -40.04 25.46
N LYS A 16 -0.27 -39.65 26.09
CA LYS A 16 -1.17 -38.61 25.55
C LYS A 16 -0.79 -37.16 25.88
N LYS A 17 0.12 -36.88 26.83
CA LYS A 17 0.45 -35.49 27.24
C LYS A 17 1.62 -34.83 26.49
N ALA A 18 2.44 -35.58 25.74
CA ALA A 18 3.59 -35.00 25.02
C ALA A 18 3.21 -34.38 23.65
N LYS A 19 2.11 -34.82 23.03
CA LYS A 19 1.74 -34.41 21.66
C LYS A 19 1.08 -33.02 21.57
N GLY A 20 0.62 -32.45 22.68
CA GLY A 20 -0.02 -31.14 22.72
C GLY A 20 0.94 -29.95 22.71
N LYS A 21 2.14 -30.08 23.32
CA LYS A 21 3.12 -28.98 23.41
C LYS A 21 3.82 -28.70 22.08
N ALA A 22 4.10 -29.72 21.26
CA ALA A 22 4.71 -29.53 19.94
C ALA A 22 3.80 -28.82 18.93
N ARG A 23 2.47 -28.94 19.07
CA ARG A 23 1.51 -28.34 18.13
C ARG A 23 1.29 -26.84 18.34
N LYS A 24 1.61 -26.30 19.53
CA LYS A 24 1.48 -24.86 19.82
C LYS A 24 2.68 -24.06 19.29
N ALA A 25 3.90 -24.57 19.44
CA ALA A 25 5.11 -23.92 18.92
C ALA A 25 5.18 -23.89 17.37
N ALA A 26 4.63 -24.88 16.69
CA ALA A 26 4.58 -24.91 15.22
C ALA A 26 3.57 -23.90 14.62
N LYS A 27 2.55 -23.48 15.39
CA LYS A 27 1.56 -22.51 14.93
C LYS A 27 2.07 -21.07 15.04
N GLU A 28 2.80 -20.77 16.11
CA GLU A 28 3.43 -19.44 16.31
C GLU A 28 4.57 -19.19 15.31
N ALA A 29 5.29 -20.23 14.85
CA ALA A 29 6.33 -20.09 13.82
C ALA A 29 5.81 -20.04 12.36
N ALA A 30 4.53 -20.33 12.14
CA ALA A 30 3.92 -20.30 10.80
C ALA A 30 3.28 -18.94 10.48
N GLU A 31 2.84 -18.19 11.48
CA GLU A 31 2.21 -16.87 11.29
C GLU A 31 3.22 -15.77 10.88
N ASP A 32 4.52 -15.93 11.16
CA ASP A 32 5.58 -15.00 10.74
C ASP A 32 6.22 -15.30 9.37
N LYS A 33 5.93 -16.44 8.75
CA LYS A 33 6.53 -16.82 7.45
C LYS A 33 5.66 -16.54 6.22
N ASP A 34 4.38 -16.27 6.43
CA ASP A 34 3.41 -16.12 5.32
C ASP A 34 3.42 -14.71 4.69
N GLU A 35 3.84 -13.66 5.43
CA GLU A 35 3.96 -12.30 4.86
C GLU A 35 5.19 -12.13 3.95
N SER A 36 6.26 -12.92 4.11
CA SER A 36 7.51 -12.77 3.35
C SER A 36 7.56 -13.50 2.00
N GLN A 37 6.74 -14.53 1.78
CA GLN A 37 6.80 -15.32 0.53
C GLN A 37 5.96 -14.76 -0.62
N VAL A 38 5.04 -13.81 -0.38
CA VAL A 38 4.17 -13.25 -1.42
C VAL A 38 4.87 -12.14 -2.25
N ILE A 39 6.03 -11.65 -1.82
CA ILE A 39 6.70 -10.48 -2.41
C ILE A 39 7.69 -10.84 -3.55
N ALA A 40 8.11 -12.11 -3.66
CA ALA A 40 9.27 -12.51 -4.50
C ALA A 40 9.05 -12.58 -6.03
N ALA A 41 7.89 -12.19 -6.58
CA ALA A 41 7.56 -12.47 -7.99
C ALA A 41 7.57 -11.25 -8.95
N ASN A 42 8.03 -10.06 -8.55
CA ASN A 42 7.81 -8.81 -9.31
C ASN A 42 9.05 -7.94 -9.58
N GLN A 43 10.21 -8.51 -9.94
CA GLN A 43 11.37 -7.70 -10.34
C GLN A 43 11.22 -7.12 -11.76
N ARG A 44 11.42 -5.81 -11.92
CA ARG A 44 11.29 -5.01 -13.16
C ARG A 44 12.65 -4.43 -13.60
N PRO A 45 12.79 -3.93 -14.85
CA PRO A 45 14.03 -3.32 -15.34
C PRO A 45 14.22 -1.88 -14.81
N LEU A 46 15.45 -1.59 -14.37
CA LEU A 46 15.93 -0.44 -13.59
C LEU A 46 15.92 0.96 -14.25
N GLY A 47 15.45 1.13 -15.49
CA GLY A 47 15.68 2.40 -16.23
C GLY A 47 14.72 3.58 -15.97
N LEU A 48 13.57 3.35 -15.32
CA LEU A 48 12.55 4.39 -15.06
C LEU A 48 12.69 4.99 -13.65
N LEU A 49 13.55 4.41 -12.81
CA LEU A 49 13.59 4.63 -11.37
C LEU A 49 14.39 5.89 -10.96
N ASP A 50 15.51 6.16 -11.65
CA ASP A 50 16.39 7.29 -11.31
C ASP A 50 15.72 8.66 -11.53
N VAL A 51 14.80 8.76 -12.51
CA VAL A 51 14.04 10.00 -12.75
C VAL A 51 13.01 10.24 -11.64
N MET A 52 12.42 9.17 -11.10
CA MET A 52 11.42 9.27 -10.04
C MET A 52 12.03 9.61 -8.67
N GLN A 53 13.24 9.13 -8.38
CA GLN A 53 13.92 9.44 -7.10
C GLN A 53 14.36 10.90 -7.00
N HIS A 54 14.86 11.49 -8.09
CA HIS A 54 15.27 12.90 -8.09
C HIS A 54 14.08 13.86 -7.94
N ASP A 55 12.95 13.56 -8.61
CA ASP A 55 11.71 14.34 -8.46
C ASP A 55 11.12 14.24 -7.05
N LEU A 56 11.29 13.09 -6.38
CA LEU A 56 10.77 12.85 -5.03
C LEU A 56 11.53 13.61 -3.93
N PHE A 57 12.85 13.82 -4.10
CA PHE A 57 13.64 14.66 -3.19
C PHE A 57 13.24 16.15 -3.27
N GLU A 58 12.97 16.65 -4.49
CA GLU A 58 12.43 18.00 -4.70
C GLU A 58 11.04 18.16 -4.07
N VAL A 59 10.21 17.12 -4.10
CA VAL A 59 8.92 17.08 -3.38
C VAL A 59 9.11 17.25 -1.88
N LEU A 60 10.05 16.54 -1.26
CA LEU A 60 10.34 16.66 0.17
C LEU A 60 10.74 18.09 0.57
N GLN A 61 11.53 18.77 -0.25
CA GLN A 61 11.91 20.17 0.00
C GLN A 61 10.73 21.14 -0.14
N ARG A 62 9.82 20.92 -1.10
CA ARG A 62 8.63 21.77 -1.29
C ARG A 62 7.62 21.63 -0.16
N MET A 63 7.47 20.42 0.40
CA MET A 63 6.60 20.22 1.58
C MET A 63 7.04 21.07 2.78
N ARG A 64 8.34 21.36 2.91
CA ARG A 64 8.90 22.16 4.02
C ARG A 64 8.72 23.67 3.84
N ASN A 65 8.49 24.14 2.61
CA ASN A 65 8.40 25.56 2.27
C ASN A 65 6.94 25.92 1.96
N ASP A 66 6.19 26.28 3.00
CA ASP A 66 4.75 26.55 2.89
C ASP A 66 4.41 27.72 1.94
N ALA A 67 3.89 27.38 0.76
CA ALA A 67 3.19 28.33 -0.09
C ALA A 67 1.85 28.76 0.55
N VAL A 68 1.55 30.05 0.46
CA VAL A 68 0.33 30.70 0.98
C VAL A 68 -0.92 30.00 0.43
N ILE A 69 -1.70 29.37 1.31
CA ILE A 69 -2.97 28.75 0.94
C ILE A 69 -3.99 29.86 0.66
N PRO A 70 -4.72 29.84 -0.47
CA PRO A 70 -5.88 30.69 -0.65
C PRO A 70 -6.84 30.47 0.52
N GLN A 71 -7.15 31.50 1.29
CA GLN A 71 -7.93 31.40 2.55
C GLN A 71 -9.28 30.66 2.39
N ASN A 72 -9.75 30.54 1.15
CA ASN A 72 -11.05 29.98 0.80
C ASN A 72 -11.11 28.44 0.83
N CYS A 73 -9.97 27.73 0.94
CA CYS A 73 -9.91 26.27 0.99
C CYS A 73 -9.50 25.71 2.38
N ARG A 74 -10.00 26.31 3.48
CA ARG A 74 -9.80 25.75 4.84
C ARG A 74 -10.72 24.58 5.19
N ARG A 75 -11.51 24.08 4.25
CA ARG A 75 -12.49 23.01 4.49
C ARG A 75 -11.77 21.67 4.69
N GLY A 76 -11.86 21.11 5.89
CA GLY A 76 -11.27 19.82 6.25
C GLY A 76 -10.09 19.89 7.23
N LEU A 77 -9.63 21.10 7.59
CA LEU A 77 -8.61 21.25 8.62
C LEU A 77 -9.18 20.81 9.97
N ILE A 78 -8.58 19.78 10.55
CA ILE A 78 -8.81 19.43 11.95
C ILE A 78 -8.19 20.54 12.79
N ASN A 79 -8.93 21.02 13.79
CA ASN A 79 -8.40 21.91 14.80
C ASN A 79 -7.46 21.12 15.71
N LEU A 80 -6.21 21.02 15.32
CA LEU A 80 -5.16 20.38 16.10
C LEU A 80 -4.50 21.41 17.00
N SER A 81 -4.15 21.01 18.21
CA SER A 81 -3.25 21.83 19.02
C SER A 81 -1.88 21.91 18.34
N PRO A 82 -1.09 22.99 18.55
CA PRO A 82 0.25 23.09 17.99
C PRO A 82 1.16 21.90 18.34
N GLY A 83 0.98 21.32 19.54
CA GLY A 83 1.70 20.11 19.96
C GLY A 83 1.33 18.88 19.15
N GLU A 84 0.03 18.66 18.89
CA GLU A 84 -0.43 17.55 18.06
C GLU A 84 0.02 17.71 16.61
N GLN A 85 -0.06 18.93 16.06
CA GLN A 85 0.39 19.22 14.71
C GLN A 85 1.86 18.80 14.53
N LYS A 86 2.74 19.18 15.47
CA LYS A 86 4.15 18.79 15.44
C LYS A 86 4.35 17.27 15.46
N ILE A 87 3.57 16.54 16.28
CA ILE A 87 3.64 15.07 16.35
C ILE A 87 3.29 14.45 15.00
N PHE A 88 2.24 14.93 14.33
CA PHE A 88 1.84 14.41 13.04
C PHE A 88 2.80 14.78 11.91
N GLU A 89 3.32 16.00 11.90
CA GLU A 89 4.35 16.42 10.95
C GLU A 89 5.61 15.57 11.10
N GLU A 90 6.08 15.35 12.33
CA GLU A 90 7.23 14.48 12.58
C GLU A 90 6.99 13.05 12.10
N PHE A 91 5.82 12.48 12.41
CA PHE A 91 5.44 11.14 11.96
C PHE A 91 5.38 11.05 10.44
N ILE A 92 4.67 11.95 9.76
CA ILE A 92 4.50 11.93 8.31
C ILE A 92 5.85 12.10 7.61
N ASN A 93 6.69 13.03 8.07
CA ASN A 93 8.01 13.23 7.49
C ASN A 93 8.90 12.01 7.68
N SER A 94 8.97 11.45 8.90
CA SER A 94 9.74 10.22 9.16
C SER A 94 9.23 9.06 8.31
N PHE A 95 7.91 8.93 8.13
CA PHE A 95 7.33 7.89 7.29
C PHE A 95 7.68 8.08 5.82
N ILE A 96 7.60 9.31 5.30
CA ILE A 96 7.94 9.59 3.90
C ILE A 96 9.42 9.34 3.68
N ASP A 97 10.31 9.84 4.55
CA ASP A 97 11.75 9.64 4.44
C ASP A 97 12.07 8.14 4.29
N GLU A 98 11.52 7.29 5.17
CA GLU A 98 11.71 5.83 5.12
C GLU A 98 11.01 5.15 3.93
N TYR A 99 9.89 5.70 3.45
CA TYR A 99 9.23 5.22 2.24
C TYR A 99 10.09 5.50 1.01
N THR A 100 10.72 6.67 0.95
CA THR A 100 11.55 7.09 -0.19
C THR A 100 12.90 6.39 -0.26
N SER A 101 13.42 5.91 0.86
CA SER A 101 14.68 5.17 0.96
C SER A 101 14.52 3.66 0.76
N GLY A 102 13.27 3.16 0.66
CA GLY A 102 12.94 1.74 0.61
C GLY A 102 13.13 1.03 -0.74
N ASP A 103 12.64 -0.22 -0.79
CA ASP A 103 12.63 -1.12 -1.96
C ASP A 103 11.95 -0.54 -3.21
N ASP A 104 12.18 -1.16 -4.36
CA ASP A 104 11.63 -0.81 -5.68
C ASP A 104 10.11 -1.01 -5.78
N SER A 105 9.50 -1.70 -4.80
CA SER A 105 8.07 -1.98 -4.79
C SER A 105 7.31 -1.10 -3.80
N VAL A 106 6.27 -0.40 -4.27
CA VAL A 106 5.40 0.46 -3.43
C VAL A 106 4.95 -0.24 -2.15
N GLY A 107 4.57 -1.52 -2.24
CA GLY A 107 4.16 -2.31 -1.08
C GLY A 107 5.32 -2.58 -0.10
N GLY A 108 6.49 -2.94 -0.62
CA GLY A 108 7.71 -3.16 0.18
C GLY A 108 8.13 -1.88 0.92
N SER A 109 8.18 -0.74 0.23
CA SER A 109 8.55 0.54 0.82
C SER A 109 7.56 1.00 1.90
N LEU A 110 6.25 0.80 1.70
CA LEU A 110 5.22 1.10 2.72
C LEU A 110 5.36 0.23 3.97
N LEU A 111 5.67 -1.05 3.79
CA LEU A 111 5.91 -1.97 4.91
C LEU A 111 7.21 -1.63 5.65
N SER A 112 8.27 -1.29 4.91
CA SER A 112 9.56 -0.85 5.47
C SER A 112 9.40 0.44 6.29
N ALA A 113 8.77 1.47 5.72
CA ALA A 113 8.48 2.73 6.40
C ALA A 113 7.67 2.52 7.67
N THR A 114 6.72 1.57 7.63
CA THR A 114 5.96 1.22 8.81
C THR A 114 6.80 0.51 9.86
N ALA A 115 7.64 -0.45 9.49
CA ALA A 115 8.53 -1.11 10.42
C ALA A 115 9.46 -0.10 11.13
N ALA A 116 10.01 0.85 10.38
CA ALA A 116 10.91 1.88 10.88
C ALA A 116 10.22 2.88 11.83
N THR A 117 8.98 3.28 11.55
CA THR A 117 8.29 4.34 12.32
C THR A 117 7.36 3.81 13.42
N LYS A 118 6.98 2.53 13.39
CA LYS A 118 5.94 1.99 14.29
C LYS A 118 6.29 2.05 15.76
N GLU A 119 7.54 1.79 16.14
CA GLU A 119 7.95 1.87 17.55
C GLU A 119 7.97 3.32 18.03
N LYS A 120 8.67 4.19 17.31
CA LYS A 120 8.80 5.62 17.63
C LYS A 120 7.45 6.35 17.68
N HIS A 121 6.50 5.95 16.83
CA HIS A 121 5.21 6.61 16.69
C HIS A 121 4.02 5.68 17.03
N ALA A 122 4.19 4.79 18.01
CA ALA A 122 3.16 3.79 18.39
C ALA A 122 1.80 4.40 18.75
N GLU A 123 1.79 5.59 19.37
CA GLU A 123 0.56 6.31 19.70
C GLU A 123 -0.24 6.71 18.44
N VAL A 124 0.45 7.09 17.37
CA VAL A 124 -0.18 7.49 16.11
C VAL A 124 -0.88 6.29 15.47
N TYR A 125 -0.20 5.15 15.39
CA TYR A 125 -0.74 3.91 14.81
C TYR A 125 -1.94 3.34 15.58
N SER A 126 -1.98 3.55 16.91
CA SER A 126 -3.03 2.99 17.76
C SER A 126 -4.30 3.81 17.77
N SER A 127 -4.21 5.14 17.76
CA SER A 127 -5.37 6.00 17.99
C SER A 127 -5.51 7.20 17.05
N LYS A 128 -4.45 7.64 16.37
CA LYS A 128 -4.44 8.94 15.66
C LYS A 128 -4.35 8.86 14.13
N LEU A 129 -4.46 7.66 13.54
CA LEU A 129 -4.42 7.50 12.08
C LEU A 129 -5.54 8.25 11.33
N GLU A 130 -6.67 8.52 11.97
CA GLU A 130 -7.74 9.36 11.37
C GLU A 130 -7.29 10.82 11.17
N SER A 131 -6.54 11.35 12.13
CA SER A 131 -5.95 12.68 12.04
C SER A 131 -4.87 12.72 10.95
N VAL A 132 -4.01 11.71 10.88
CA VAL A 132 -3.01 11.57 9.80
C VAL A 132 -3.68 11.58 8.43
N VAL A 133 -4.70 10.74 8.21
CA VAL A 133 -5.43 10.69 6.94
C VAL A 133 -6.02 12.06 6.58
N SER A 134 -6.57 12.79 7.55
CA SER A 134 -7.16 14.10 7.33
C SER A 134 -6.11 15.16 6.99
N ILE A 135 -4.93 15.13 7.63
CA ILE A 135 -3.79 15.99 7.30
C ILE A 135 -3.33 15.71 5.87
N LEU A 136 -3.09 14.44 5.52
CA LEU A 136 -2.68 14.04 4.17
C LEU A 136 -3.71 14.45 3.11
N LEU A 137 -5.00 14.36 3.43
CA LEU A 137 -6.09 14.80 2.56
C LEU A 137 -6.03 16.30 2.29
N CYS A 138 -5.78 17.11 3.33
CA CYS A 138 -5.61 18.56 3.20
C CYS A 138 -4.34 18.89 2.37
N SER A 139 -3.21 18.27 2.69
CA SER A 139 -1.94 18.50 2.00
C SER A 139 -2.01 18.08 0.53
N GLY A 140 -2.59 16.91 0.21
CA GLY A 140 -2.77 16.47 -1.18
C GLY A 140 -3.75 17.34 -1.96
N THR A 141 -4.78 17.88 -1.31
CA THR A 141 -5.65 18.88 -1.94
C THR A 141 -4.87 20.16 -2.28
N LYS A 142 -4.02 20.64 -1.37
CA LYS A 142 -3.14 21.80 -1.62
C LYS A 142 -2.21 21.52 -2.82
N CYS A 143 -1.59 20.35 -2.87
CA CYS A 143 -0.74 19.95 -3.99
C CYS A 143 -1.49 19.94 -5.33
N ILE A 144 -2.71 19.38 -5.39
CA ILE A 144 -3.55 19.40 -6.60
C ILE A 144 -3.84 20.83 -7.07
N LEU A 145 -4.21 21.72 -6.14
CA LEU A 145 -4.54 23.11 -6.48
C LEU A 145 -3.32 23.89 -6.97
N ASN A 146 -2.13 23.51 -6.51
CA ASN A 146 -0.85 24.08 -6.94
C ASN A 146 -0.29 23.41 -8.22
N GLY A 147 -0.98 22.40 -8.77
CA GLY A 147 -0.50 21.64 -9.94
C GLY A 147 0.62 20.63 -9.64
N ASP A 148 0.90 20.35 -8.37
CA ASP A 148 1.88 19.35 -7.94
C ASP A 148 1.23 17.97 -7.80
N ASN A 149 0.95 17.35 -8.95
CA ASN A 149 0.27 16.06 -8.98
C ASN A 149 1.16 14.91 -8.46
N HIS A 150 2.48 15.03 -8.53
CA HIS A 150 3.38 13.99 -8.05
C HIS A 150 3.30 13.85 -6.53
N THR A 151 3.42 14.96 -5.79
CA THR A 151 3.25 14.97 -4.33
C THR A 151 1.82 14.57 -3.92
N ALA A 152 0.82 15.04 -4.66
CA ALA A 152 -0.57 14.65 -4.40
C ALA A 152 -0.81 13.14 -4.56
N SER A 153 -0.18 12.50 -5.55
CA SER A 153 -0.22 11.04 -5.74
C SER A 153 0.42 10.30 -4.57
N LEU A 154 1.59 10.76 -4.09
CA LEU A 154 2.22 10.23 -2.87
C LEU A 154 1.26 10.29 -1.68
N TYR A 155 0.66 11.46 -1.41
CA TYR A 155 -0.31 11.59 -0.33
C TYR A 155 -1.53 10.68 -0.51
N ALA A 156 -2.03 10.51 -1.74
CA ALA A 156 -3.12 9.58 -2.02
C ALA A 156 -2.76 8.12 -1.70
N ILE A 157 -1.53 7.70 -2.03
CA ILE A 157 -1.00 6.38 -1.67
C ILE A 157 -0.99 6.21 -0.15
N LEU A 158 -0.45 7.19 0.58
CA LEU A 158 -0.36 7.15 2.04
C LEU A 158 -1.75 7.12 2.70
N ILE A 159 -2.70 7.92 2.21
CA ILE A 159 -4.10 7.90 2.68
C ILE A 159 -4.68 6.49 2.50
N SER A 160 -4.57 5.94 1.28
CA SER A 160 -5.05 4.59 0.97
C SER A 160 -4.41 3.54 1.87
N TYR A 161 -3.10 3.66 2.12
CA TYR A 161 -2.36 2.76 3.00
C TYR A 161 -2.85 2.81 4.44
N PHE A 162 -2.96 4.00 5.05
CA PHE A 162 -3.40 4.14 6.44
C PHE A 162 -4.88 3.78 6.64
N GLU A 163 -5.76 4.05 5.67
CA GLU A 163 -7.15 3.55 5.66
C GLU A 163 -7.17 2.01 5.71
N GLN A 164 -6.31 1.35 4.95
CA GLN A 164 -6.18 -0.10 4.94
C GLN A 164 -5.53 -0.64 6.21
N TRP A 165 -4.51 0.03 6.74
CA TRP A 165 -3.88 -0.34 8.01
C TRP A 165 -4.91 -0.39 9.13
N LYS A 166 -5.76 0.64 9.23
CA LYS A 166 -6.87 0.64 10.18
C LYS A 166 -7.81 -0.54 9.98
N THR A 167 -8.12 -0.87 8.73
CA THR A 167 -9.06 -1.94 8.40
C THR A 167 -8.51 -3.34 8.72
N VAL A 168 -7.22 -3.57 8.41
CA VAL A 168 -6.53 -4.86 8.53
C VAL A 168 -5.93 -5.07 9.91
N LYS A 169 -5.11 -4.13 10.40
CA LYS A 169 -4.31 -4.32 11.62
C LYS A 169 -5.03 -3.81 12.88
N VAL A 170 -5.81 -2.71 12.79
CA VAL A 170 -6.52 -2.15 13.96
C VAL A 170 -7.89 -2.82 14.15
N ARG A 171 -8.77 -2.74 13.14
CA ARG A 171 -10.15 -3.24 13.21
C ARG A 171 -10.26 -4.74 12.90
N LYS A 172 -9.26 -5.32 12.23
CA LYS A 172 -9.24 -6.74 11.83
C LYS A 172 -10.48 -7.18 11.04
N THR A 173 -11.01 -6.27 10.23
CA THR A 173 -12.21 -6.49 9.39
C THR A 173 -11.86 -7.01 7.99
N LYS A 174 -10.58 -6.97 7.62
CA LYS A 174 -10.03 -7.59 6.40
C LYS A 174 -8.78 -8.38 6.75
N ALA A 175 -8.56 -9.48 6.04
CA ALA A 175 -7.40 -10.35 6.26
C ALA A 175 -6.08 -9.74 5.75
N THR A 176 -6.13 -9.07 4.58
CA THR A 176 -4.93 -8.60 3.88
C THR A 176 -5.10 -7.20 3.30
N PHE A 177 -3.97 -6.57 2.98
CA PHE A 177 -3.93 -5.31 2.23
C PHE A 177 -4.28 -5.55 0.76
N SER A 178 -5.09 -4.65 0.20
CA SER A 178 -5.34 -4.49 -1.22
C SER A 178 -4.39 -3.45 -1.81
N TRP A 179 -3.29 -3.94 -2.37
CA TRP A 179 -2.28 -3.08 -2.99
C TRP A 179 -2.74 -2.45 -4.32
N THR A 180 -3.81 -2.97 -4.92
CA THR A 180 -4.38 -2.47 -6.19
C THR A 180 -4.63 -0.96 -6.15
N ASN A 181 -5.21 -0.46 -5.06
CA ASN A 181 -5.50 0.98 -4.93
C ASN A 181 -4.22 1.81 -4.84
N ALA A 182 -3.20 1.35 -4.11
CA ALA A 182 -1.93 2.06 -4.02
C ALA A 182 -1.23 2.12 -5.38
N PHE A 183 -1.25 1.02 -6.14
CA PHE A 183 -0.69 0.98 -7.49
C PHE A 183 -1.46 1.86 -8.48
N GLU A 184 -2.80 1.90 -8.42
CA GLU A 184 -3.57 2.81 -9.28
C GLU A 184 -3.30 4.29 -8.97
N LEU A 185 -2.93 4.63 -7.72
CA LEU A 185 -2.66 6.00 -7.29
C LEU A 185 -1.23 6.47 -7.57
N ASN A 186 -0.26 5.55 -7.57
CA ASN A 186 1.15 5.86 -7.84
C ASN A 186 1.34 6.55 -9.20
N ASP A 187 0.56 6.13 -10.19
CA ASP A 187 0.62 6.62 -11.56
C ASP A 187 -0.73 7.17 -12.03
N ALA A 188 -1.51 7.74 -11.10
CA ALA A 188 -2.82 8.29 -11.42
C ALA A 188 -2.70 9.48 -12.38
N ASP A 189 -3.53 9.48 -13.43
CA ASP A 189 -3.78 10.70 -14.20
C ASP A 189 -4.50 11.75 -13.35
N ASP A 190 -4.36 13.02 -13.72
CA ASP A 190 -4.96 14.17 -13.03
C ASP A 190 -6.44 13.98 -12.76
N HIS A 191 -7.17 13.42 -13.72
CA HIS A 191 -8.59 13.13 -13.56
C HIS A 191 -8.86 12.15 -12.42
N THR A 192 -8.12 11.04 -12.38
CA THR A 192 -8.22 10.01 -11.34
C THR A 192 -7.82 10.56 -9.98
N LEU A 193 -6.73 11.34 -9.93
CA LEU A 193 -6.22 11.92 -8.70
C LEU A 193 -7.20 12.97 -8.12
N VAL A 194 -7.65 13.94 -8.93
CA VAL A 194 -8.66 14.92 -8.51
C VAL A 194 -9.96 14.24 -8.11
N GLN A 195 -10.39 13.19 -8.85
CA GLN A 195 -11.58 12.41 -8.49
C GLN A 195 -11.41 11.71 -7.13
N TYR A 196 -10.21 11.22 -6.80
CA TYR A 196 -9.91 10.57 -5.53
C TYR A 196 -10.08 11.52 -4.34
N PHE A 197 -9.50 12.72 -4.41
CA PHE A 197 -9.59 13.72 -3.34
C PHE A 197 -10.98 14.35 -3.24
N ARG A 198 -11.61 14.68 -4.37
CA ARG A 198 -12.95 15.30 -4.40
C ARG A 198 -14.01 14.44 -3.70
N LYS A 199 -13.90 13.11 -3.80
CA LYS A 199 -14.83 12.18 -3.12
C LYS A 199 -14.66 12.16 -1.60
N ARG A 200 -13.52 12.60 -1.08
CA ARG A 200 -13.17 12.54 0.35
C ARG A 200 -13.27 13.89 1.04
N ILE A 201 -13.04 14.99 0.31
CA ILE A 201 -13.20 16.35 0.83
C ILE A 201 -14.21 17.10 -0.04
N PRO A 202 -15.37 17.52 0.51
CA PRO A 202 -16.33 18.37 -0.19
C PRO A 202 -15.80 19.81 -0.30
N CYS A 203 -14.99 20.05 -1.33
CA CYS A 203 -14.39 21.35 -1.62
C CYS A 203 -14.79 21.86 -3.01
N ALA A 204 -15.24 23.12 -3.09
CA ALA A 204 -15.58 23.77 -4.35
C ALA A 204 -14.36 23.90 -5.28
N CYS A 205 -13.16 24.17 -4.74
CA CYS A 205 -11.93 24.25 -5.52
C CYS A 205 -11.60 22.91 -6.20
N LEU A 206 -11.82 21.78 -5.51
CA LEU A 206 -11.66 20.45 -6.13
C LEU A 206 -12.75 20.16 -7.18
N GLN A 207 -13.95 20.74 -7.04
CA GLN A 207 -15.01 20.61 -8.03
C GLN A 207 -14.70 21.41 -9.30
N GLU A 208 -14.15 22.61 -9.16
CA GLU A 208 -13.65 23.43 -10.26
C GLU A 208 -12.51 22.69 -10.97
N LYS A 209 -11.48 22.27 -10.22
CA LYS A 209 -10.37 21.48 -10.77
C LYS A 209 -10.85 20.23 -11.48
N TYR A 210 -11.83 19.51 -10.90
CA TYR A 210 -12.43 18.34 -11.53
C TYR A 210 -13.08 18.67 -12.88
N THR A 211 -13.71 19.84 -12.99
CA THR A 211 -14.35 20.29 -14.22
C THR A 211 -13.33 20.56 -15.33
N GLU A 212 -12.12 21.02 -14.97
CA GLU A 212 -10.99 21.16 -15.90
C GLU A 212 -10.48 19.80 -16.38
N VAL A 213 -10.34 18.83 -15.49
CA VAL A 213 -9.68 17.54 -15.81
C VAL A 213 -10.64 16.43 -16.25
N LYS A 214 -11.97 16.60 -16.15
CA LYS A 214 -12.97 15.55 -16.49
C LYS A 214 -12.93 15.06 -17.93
N SER A 215 -12.37 15.84 -18.84
CA SER A 215 -12.21 15.48 -20.25
C SER A 215 -10.94 14.68 -20.53
N ILE A 216 -9.98 14.66 -19.59
CA ILE A 216 -8.74 13.89 -19.74
C ILE A 216 -9.09 12.41 -19.81
N LYS A 217 -8.62 11.76 -20.89
CA LYS A 217 -8.84 10.33 -21.09
C LYS A 217 -8.13 9.56 -19.99
N LYS A 218 -8.89 8.76 -19.25
CA LYS A 218 -8.36 7.85 -18.24
C LYS A 218 -7.35 6.91 -18.89
N MET A 219 -6.13 6.90 -18.39
CA MET A 219 -5.09 5.97 -18.81
C MET A 219 -5.03 4.80 -17.83
N GLY A 220 -4.59 3.65 -18.33
CA GLY A 220 -4.35 2.46 -17.54
C GLY A 220 -3.05 1.80 -17.98
N TRP A 221 -2.50 0.99 -17.11
CA TRP A 221 -1.21 0.35 -17.29
C TRP A 221 -1.37 -1.12 -17.66
N CYS A 222 -0.58 -1.55 -18.63
CA CYS A 222 -0.41 -2.95 -18.93
C CYS A 222 0.76 -3.51 -18.11
N TYR A 223 0.45 -4.40 -17.17
CA TYR A 223 1.46 -5.02 -16.31
C TYR A 223 2.21 -6.18 -16.98
N ASN A 224 1.81 -6.59 -18.18
CA ASN A 224 2.58 -7.56 -18.96
C ASN A 224 3.93 -6.93 -19.38
N THR A 225 5.03 -7.53 -18.94
CA THR A 225 6.40 -7.08 -19.26
C THR A 225 6.72 -7.13 -20.74
N LYS A 226 5.99 -7.94 -21.52
CA LYS A 226 6.10 -8.05 -22.98
C LYS A 226 5.12 -7.17 -23.74
N CYS A 227 4.41 -6.26 -23.07
CA CYS A 227 3.44 -5.41 -23.73
C CYS A 227 4.11 -4.47 -24.72
N SER A 228 3.66 -4.48 -25.98
CA SER A 228 4.17 -3.65 -27.08
C SER A 228 3.67 -2.20 -27.06
N LEU A 229 2.79 -1.85 -26.11
CA LEU A 229 2.27 -0.49 -26.01
C LEU A 229 3.37 0.50 -25.59
N PRO A 230 3.42 1.69 -26.19
CA PRO A 230 4.38 2.72 -25.80
C PRO A 230 4.18 3.09 -24.33
N GLY A 231 5.26 2.98 -23.54
CA GLY A 231 5.22 3.22 -22.10
C GLY A 231 4.29 2.27 -21.32
N ARG A 232 3.81 1.17 -21.94
CA ARG A 232 2.81 0.26 -21.38
C ARG A 232 1.51 0.95 -20.94
N LYS A 233 1.19 2.10 -21.54
CA LYS A 233 -0.03 2.88 -21.25
C LYS A 233 -1.05 2.67 -22.35
N VAL A 234 -2.32 2.55 -21.96
CA VAL A 234 -3.46 2.55 -22.89
C VAL A 234 -4.63 3.28 -22.26
N GLN A 235 -5.51 3.86 -23.08
CA GLN A 235 -6.79 4.37 -22.61
C GLN A 235 -7.57 3.26 -21.88
N ARG A 236 -8.04 3.52 -20.66
CA ARG A 236 -8.71 2.52 -19.81
C ARG A 236 -9.93 1.88 -20.48
N SER A 237 -10.66 2.64 -21.31
CA SER A 237 -11.78 2.13 -22.11
C SER A 237 -11.38 1.10 -23.19
N LYS A 238 -10.09 1.00 -23.53
CA LYS A 238 -9.53 0.04 -24.49
C LYS A 238 -8.79 -1.13 -23.83
N MET A 239 -8.63 -1.14 -22.50
CA MET A 239 -7.87 -2.18 -21.79
C MET A 239 -8.46 -3.59 -21.94
N LEU A 240 -9.80 -3.72 -22.03
CA LEU A 240 -10.47 -5.03 -22.16
C LEU A 240 -10.01 -5.78 -23.42
N TYR A 241 -9.76 -5.06 -24.52
CA TYR A 241 -9.27 -5.65 -25.76
C TYR A 241 -7.85 -6.21 -25.62
N ILE A 242 -6.99 -5.53 -24.87
CA ILE A 242 -5.59 -5.94 -24.67
C ILE A 242 -5.48 -7.14 -23.73
N ALA A 243 -6.34 -7.21 -22.71
CA ALA A 243 -6.40 -8.39 -21.85
C ALA A 243 -6.78 -9.64 -22.66
N LEU A 244 -7.76 -9.51 -23.57
CA LEU A 244 -8.16 -10.59 -24.47
C LEU A 244 -7.05 -10.95 -25.46
N ASP A 245 -6.37 -9.98 -26.08
CA ASP A 245 -5.25 -10.25 -26.99
C ASP A 245 -4.10 -10.97 -26.28
N VAL A 246 -3.75 -10.58 -25.06
CA VAL A 246 -2.71 -11.25 -24.27
C VAL A 246 -3.14 -12.68 -23.92
N VAL A 247 -4.40 -12.89 -23.52
CA VAL A 247 -4.93 -14.24 -23.28
C VAL A 247 -4.85 -15.08 -24.55
N MET A 248 -5.27 -14.55 -25.69
CA MET A 248 -5.19 -15.26 -26.98
C MET A 248 -3.75 -15.62 -27.36
N GLN A 249 -2.79 -14.71 -27.16
CA GLN A 249 -1.37 -14.98 -27.39
C GLN A 249 -0.83 -16.07 -26.47
N ILE A 250 -1.18 -16.07 -25.17
CA ILE A 250 -0.78 -17.10 -24.23
C ILE A 250 -1.40 -18.45 -24.62
N THR A 251 -2.69 -18.49 -24.94
CA THR A 251 -3.38 -19.70 -25.40
C THR A 251 -2.73 -20.26 -26.67
N ALA A 252 -2.40 -19.41 -27.64
CA ALA A 252 -1.70 -19.82 -28.86
C ALA A 252 -0.31 -20.42 -28.55
N GLN A 253 0.47 -19.79 -27.66
CA GLN A 253 1.78 -20.29 -27.24
C GLN A 253 1.70 -21.64 -26.49
N LEU A 254 0.66 -21.84 -25.68
CA LEU A 254 0.43 -23.11 -24.98
C LEU A 254 0.04 -24.22 -25.97
N ASN A 255 -0.84 -23.91 -26.93
CA ASN A 255 -1.25 -24.88 -27.96
C ASN A 255 -0.09 -25.25 -28.90
N ALA A 256 0.79 -24.30 -29.23
CA ALA A 256 1.94 -24.54 -30.08
C ALA A 256 3.02 -25.44 -29.44
N LYS A 257 3.06 -25.57 -28.11
CA LYS A 257 4.07 -26.39 -27.42
C LYS A 257 3.80 -27.90 -27.49
N GLY A 258 2.65 -28.33 -28.01
CA GLY A 258 2.27 -29.74 -28.12
C GLY A 258 2.22 -30.47 -26.77
N PRO A 259 1.58 -31.65 -26.68
CA PRO A 259 1.77 -32.52 -25.53
C PRO A 259 3.25 -32.94 -25.50
N ARG A 260 3.95 -32.66 -24.40
CA ARG A 260 5.27 -33.26 -24.17
C ARG A 260 5.06 -34.75 -23.98
N GLY A 261 5.48 -35.54 -24.96
CA GLY A 261 5.57 -37.00 -24.87
C GLY A 261 6.65 -37.43 -23.89
#